data_AF-U5E9H0-F1
#
_entry.id   AF-U5E9H0-F1
#
_cell.length_a   1.000
_cell.length_b   1.000
_cell.length_c   1.000
_cell.angle_alpha   90.00
_cell.angle_beta   90.00
_cell.angle_gamma   90.00
#
_symmetry.space_group_name_H-M   'P 1'
#
loop_
_entity.id
_entity.type
_entity.pdbx_description
1 polymer ?
#
loop_
_entity_poly.entity_id
_entity_poly.type
_entity_poly.pdbx_seq_one_letter_code
_entity_poly.pdbx_strand_id
1 'polypeptide(L)'
;MAFALLAEYKLAALLLLPAMGFFGFGATPGLQMRVLDHAADAPTLASSANIAAFNVGNFLGVWLSGLAIGAGLGWVSPLWVGAGIAATGLVVLLAATRAGRTTPAAEPVAV
;
A
#
# COMPACT_ATOMS: atom_id res chain seq x y z
N MET A 1 10.98 7.60 -3.46
CA MET A 1 11.69 8.58 -4.31
C MET A 1 13.11 8.87 -3.82
N ALA A 2 13.32 9.28 -2.55
CA ALA A 2 14.67 9.52 -2.02
C ALA A 2 15.63 8.32 -2.15
N PHE A 3 15.16 7.08 -1.94
CA PHE A 3 15.96 5.86 -2.13
C PHE A 3 16.44 5.70 -3.59
N ALA A 4 15.60 5.99 -4.58
CA ALA A 4 15.97 5.87 -5.99
C ALA A 4 17.05 6.87 -6.40
N LEU A 5 17.06 8.06 -5.77
CA LEU A 5 18.04 9.12 -6.03
C LEU A 5 19.38 8.90 -5.30
N LEU A 6 19.35 8.25 -4.13
CA LEU A 6 20.55 7.99 -3.32
C LEU A 6 21.01 6.52 -3.37
N ALA A 7 20.48 5.73 -4.31
CA ALA A 7 20.76 4.29 -4.40
C ALA A 7 22.25 3.96 -4.57
N GLU A 8 23.03 4.88 -5.15
CA GLU A 8 24.48 4.70 -5.36
C GLU A 8 25.31 4.94 -4.07
N TYR A 9 24.74 5.60 -3.06
CA TYR A 9 25.40 5.83 -1.78
C TYR A 9 25.06 4.71 -0.79
N LYS A 10 26.02 3.79 -0.55
CA LYS A 10 25.87 2.60 0.32
C LYS A 10 25.23 2.89 1.69
N LEU A 11 25.60 3.99 2.33
CA LEU A 11 25.07 4.41 3.64
C LEU A 11 23.60 4.87 3.56
N ALA A 12 23.24 5.60 2.50
CA ALA A 12 21.87 6.04 2.28
C ALA A 12 20.96 4.86 1.94
N ALA A 13 21.43 3.93 1.10
CA ALA A 13 20.70 2.70 0.80
C ALA A 13 20.46 1.86 2.08
N LEU A 14 21.47 1.73 2.94
CA LEU A 14 21.36 0.98 4.20
C LEU A 14 20.27 1.53 5.14
N LEU A 15 20.07 2.85 5.17
CA LEU A 15 19.08 3.50 6.04
C LEU A 15 17.70 3.60 5.38
N LEU A 16 17.66 3.91 4.09
CA LEU A 16 16.41 4.14 3.38
C LEU A 16 15.67 2.84 3.04
N LEU A 17 16.37 1.71 2.87
CA LEU A 17 15.74 0.39 2.62
C LEU A 17 14.85 -0.07 3.79
N PRO A 18 15.34 -0.15 5.06
CA PRO A 18 14.50 -0.51 6.19
C PRO A 18 13.43 0.54 6.49
N ALA A 19 13.71 1.84 6.28
CA ALA A 19 12.69 2.88 6.39
C ALA A 19 11.54 2.65 5.39
N MET A 20 11.85 2.27 4.15
CA MET A 20 10.84 1.97 3.14
C MET A 20 9.98 0.77 3.53
N GLY A 21 10.59 -0.27 4.12
CA GLY A 21 9.87 -1.40 4.70
C GLY A 21 8.97 -0.98 5.87
N PHE A 22 9.50 -0.18 6.80
CA PHE A 22 8.76 0.30 7.98
C PHE A 22 7.54 1.13 7.61
N PHE A 23 7.69 2.12 6.72
CA PHE A 23 6.56 2.94 6.26
C PHE A 23 5.62 2.16 5.34
N GLY A 24 6.12 1.22 4.53
CA GLY A 24 5.31 0.40 3.64
C GLY A 24 4.44 -0.64 4.37
N PHE A 25 4.93 -1.22 5.47
CA PHE A 25 4.21 -2.23 6.24
C PHE A 25 3.60 -1.72 7.55
N GLY A 26 4.03 -0.57 8.06
CA GLY A 26 3.53 -0.03 9.32
C GLY A 26 2.06 0.37 9.28
N ALA A 27 1.55 0.77 8.10
CA ALA A 27 0.15 1.14 7.93
C ALA A 27 -0.80 -0.07 7.81
N THR A 28 -0.28 -1.24 7.43
CA THR A 28 -1.05 -2.45 7.12
C THR A 28 -1.88 -2.97 8.32
N PRO A 29 -1.31 -3.17 9.52
CA PRO A 29 -2.10 -3.66 10.66
C PRO A 29 -3.17 -2.67 11.13
N GLY A 30 -2.90 -1.36 11.05
CA GLY A 30 -3.87 -0.33 11.43
C GLY A 30 -5.08 -0.24 10.50
N LEU A 31 -4.88 -0.44 9.20
CA LEU A 31 -5.98 -0.52 8.22
C LEU A 31 -6.78 -1.81 8.37
N GLN A 32 -6.10 -2.94 8.64
CA GLN A 32 -6.76 -4.23 8.84
C GLN A 32 -7.72 -4.20 10.04
N MET A 33 -7.32 -3.57 11.15
CA MET A 33 -8.19 -3.38 12.32
C MET A 33 -9.41 -2.51 12.02
N ARG A 34 -9.26 -1.43 11.23
CA ARG A 34 -10.39 -0.56 10.84
C ARG A 34 -11.42 -1.26 9.94
N VAL A 35 -10.99 -2.18 9.07
CA VAL A 35 -11.89 -2.96 8.22
C VAL A 35 -12.69 -3.95 9.07
N LEU A 36 -12.07 -4.54 10.09
CA LEU A 36 -12.74 -5.42 11.06
C LEU A 36 -13.79 -4.65 11.88
N ASP A 37 -13.48 -3.42 12.32
CA ASP A 37 -14.42 -2.59 13.10
C ASP A 37 -15.63 -2.10 12.29
N HIS A 38 -15.53 -1.98 10.95
CA HIS A 38 -16.64 -1.56 10.06
C HIS A 38 -17.45 -2.73 9.47
N ALA A 39 -17.04 -3.98 9.69
CA ALA A 39 -17.65 -5.17 9.10
C ALA A 39 -18.30 -6.09 10.15
N ALA A 40 -19.09 -5.51 11.07
CA ALA A 40 -19.75 -6.23 12.16
C ALA A 40 -20.60 -7.44 11.70
N ASP A 41 -21.21 -7.37 10.50
CA ASP A 41 -22.03 -8.46 9.95
C ASP A 41 -21.25 -9.54 9.18
N ALA A 42 -20.02 -9.27 8.70
CA ALA A 42 -19.27 -10.21 7.85
C ALA A 42 -17.72 -10.03 7.91
N PRO A 43 -17.10 -10.15 9.10
CA PRO A 43 -15.68 -9.88 9.30
C PRO A 43 -14.75 -10.86 8.57
N THR A 44 -15.18 -12.11 8.36
CA THR A 44 -14.40 -13.13 7.63
C THR A 44 -14.33 -12.84 6.12
N LEU A 45 -15.41 -12.34 5.51
CA LEU A 45 -15.43 -11.92 4.11
C LEU A 45 -14.58 -10.65 3.90
N ALA A 46 -14.67 -9.69 4.82
CA ALA A 46 -13.85 -8.47 4.76
C ALA A 46 -12.34 -8.79 4.89
N SER A 47 -11.97 -9.69 5.81
CA SER A 47 -10.60 -10.15 5.99
C SER A 47 -10.06 -10.89 4.75
N SER A 48 -10.84 -11.84 4.20
CA SER A 48 -10.42 -12.59 3.01
C SER A 48 -10.29 -11.71 1.76
N ALA A 49 -11.16 -10.71 1.59
CA ALA A 49 -11.05 -9.72 0.53
C ALA A 49 -9.78 -8.87 0.65
N ASN A 50 -9.42 -8.44 1.86
CA ASN A 50 -8.18 -7.70 2.09
C ASN A 50 -6.94 -8.54 1.78
N ILE A 51 -6.92 -9.83 2.19
CA ILE A 51 -5.83 -10.76 1.87
C ILE A 51 -5.73 -10.98 0.35
N ALA A 52 -6.86 -11.16 -0.34
CA ALA A 52 -6.89 -11.31 -1.79
C ALA A 52 -6.34 -10.06 -2.49
N ALA A 53 -6.77 -8.87 -2.07
CA ALA A 53 -6.28 -7.60 -2.60
C ALA A 53 -4.77 -7.43 -2.39
N PHE A 54 -4.25 -7.81 -1.21
CA PHE A 54 -2.82 -7.80 -0.92
C PHE A 54 -2.03 -8.70 -1.88
N ASN A 55 -2.50 -9.93 -2.09
CA ASN A 55 -1.84 -10.88 -3.01
C ASN A 55 -1.83 -10.38 -4.46
N VAL A 56 -2.94 -9.81 -4.93
CA VAL A 56 -3.02 -9.19 -6.25
C VAL A 56 -2.04 -8.03 -6.36
N GLY A 57 -1.97 -7.16 -5.35
CA GLY A 57 -1.02 -6.05 -5.32
C GLY A 57 0.44 -6.52 -5.37
N ASN A 58 0.77 -7.59 -4.63
CA ASN A 58 2.11 -8.16 -4.60
C ASN A 58 2.50 -8.75 -5.97
N PHE A 59 1.58 -9.49 -6.60
CA PHE A 59 1.77 -10.00 -7.96
C PHE A 59 1.99 -8.87 -8.97
N LEU A 60 1.10 -7.86 -8.99
CA LEU A 60 1.18 -6.73 -9.92
C LEU A 60 2.46 -5.92 -9.72
N GLY A 61 2.85 -5.67 -8.47
CA GLY A 61 4.08 -4.94 -8.15
C GLY A 61 5.33 -5.64 -8.67
N VAL A 62 5.44 -6.96 -8.45
CA VAL A 62 6.57 -7.77 -8.93
C VAL A 62 6.54 -7.86 -10.46
N TRP A 63 5.38 -8.09 -11.07
CA TRP A 63 5.25 -8.19 -12.52
C TRP A 63 5.64 -6.90 -13.24
N LEU A 64 5.11 -5.76 -12.81
CA LEU A 64 5.45 -4.44 -13.37
C LEU A 64 6.93 -4.09 -13.15
N SER A 65 7.48 -4.42 -11.97
CA SER A 65 8.90 -4.22 -11.69
C SER A 65 9.79 -5.10 -12.57
N GLY A 66 9.39 -6.35 -12.80
CA GLY A 66 10.08 -7.29 -13.69
C GLY A 66 10.04 -6.84 -15.15
N LEU A 67 8.89 -6.33 -15.62
CA LEU A 67 8.78 -5.72 -16.95
C LEU A 67 9.70 -4.50 -17.10
N ALA A 68 9.80 -3.67 -16.07
CA ALA A 68 10.69 -2.51 -16.11
C ALA A 68 12.18 -2.91 -16.20
N ILE A 69 12.60 -3.94 -15.45
CA ILE A 69 13.95 -4.50 -15.58
C ILE A 69 14.14 -5.10 -16.98
N GLY A 70 13.18 -5.90 -17.45
CA GLY A 70 13.23 -6.57 -18.77
C GLY A 70 13.25 -5.59 -19.95
N ALA A 71 12.68 -4.40 -19.79
CA ALA A 71 12.74 -3.31 -20.78
C ALA A 71 14.10 -2.59 -20.83
N GLY A 72 15.07 -2.98 -20.01
CA GLY A 72 16.41 -2.39 -20.00
C GLY A 72 16.54 -1.08 -19.22
N LEU A 73 15.53 -0.70 -18.41
CA LEU A 73 15.53 0.54 -17.61
C LEU A 73 16.49 0.50 -16.40
N GLY A 74 17.24 -0.59 -16.23
CA GLY A 74 18.24 -0.78 -15.19
C GLY A 74 17.70 -1.25 -13.85
N TRP A 75 18.60 -1.56 -12.92
CA TRP A 75 18.30 -2.14 -11.60
C TRP A 75 17.56 -1.20 -10.64
N VAL A 76 17.57 0.11 -10.92
CA VAL A 76 16.87 1.12 -10.13
C VAL A 76 15.40 1.25 -10.57
N SER A 77 15.03 0.72 -11.73
CA SER A 77 13.67 0.84 -12.30
C SER A 77 12.53 0.32 -11.39
N PRO A 78 12.68 -0.77 -10.60
CA PRO A 78 11.63 -1.21 -9.67
C PRO A 78 11.26 -0.16 -8.63
N LEU A 79 12.20 0.70 -8.24
CA LEU A 79 11.96 1.74 -7.24
C LEU A 79 11.06 2.84 -7.77
N TRP A 80 11.16 3.14 -9.07
CA TRP A 80 10.28 4.08 -9.74
C TRP A 80 8.88 3.50 -9.95
N VAL A 81 8.80 2.23 -10.33
CA VAL A 81 7.52 1.50 -10.42
C VAL A 81 6.82 1.51 -9.06
N GLY A 82 7.53 1.15 -7.98
CA GLY A 82 7.00 1.19 -6.62
C GLY A 82 6.55 2.59 -6.18
N ALA A 83 7.32 3.63 -6.53
CA ALA A 83 6.93 5.02 -6.25
C ALA A 83 5.63 5.43 -6.97
N GLY A 84 5.46 5.01 -8.23
CA GLY A 84 4.24 5.26 -8.99
C GLY A 84 3.03 4.54 -8.39
N ILE A 85 3.17 3.27 -8.03
CA ILE A 85 2.10 2.49 -7.37
C ILE A 85 1.71 3.13 -6.03
N ALA A 86 2.69 3.54 -5.22
CA ALA A 86 2.44 4.21 -3.95
C ALA A 86 1.72 5.56 -4.11
N ALA A 87 2.11 6.36 -5.12
CA ALA A 87 1.45 7.62 -5.42
C ALA A 87 -0.02 7.42 -5.83
N THR A 88 -0.30 6.42 -6.66
CA THR A 88 -1.68 6.06 -7.03
C THR A 88 -2.49 5.62 -5.81
N GLY A 89 -1.92 4.78 -4.94
CA GLY A 89 -2.57 4.38 -3.69
C GLY A 89 -2.88 5.57 -2.78
N LEU A 90 -1.98 6.55 -2.69
CA LEU A 90 -2.20 7.78 -1.94
C LEU A 90 -3.35 8.62 -2.53
N VAL A 91 -3.43 8.75 -3.86
CA VAL A 91 -4.53 9.46 -4.52
C VAL A 91 -5.88 8.79 -4.23
N VAL A 92 -5.93 7.46 -4.29
CA VAL A 92 -7.13 6.68 -3.95
C VAL A 92 -7.52 6.88 -2.49
N LEU A 93 -6.55 6.84 -1.55
CA LEU A 93 -6.81 7.08 -0.13
C LEU A 93 -7.34 8.49 0.11
N LEU A 94 -6.77 9.51 -0.53
CA LEU A 94 -7.23 10.90 -0.41
C LEU A 94 -8.62 11.10 -1.02
N ALA A 95 -8.93 10.42 -2.13
CA ALA A 95 -10.27 10.43 -2.72
C ALA A 95 -11.29 9.75 -1.79
N ALA A 96 -10.95 8.57 -1.26
CA ALA A 96 -11.80 7.80 -0.35
C ALA A 96 -12.07 8.57 0.96
N THR A 97 -11.06 9.22 1.54
CA THR A 97 -11.23 10.05 2.75
C THR A 97 -12.07 11.30 2.52
N ARG A 98 -12.03 11.89 1.30
CA ARG A 98 -12.94 12.98 0.92
C ARG A 98 -14.37 12.51 0.71
N ALA A 99 -14.55 11.34 0.11
CA ALA A 99 -15.87 10.74 -0.12
C ALA A 99 -16.50 10.20 1.18
N GLY A 100 -15.69 9.66 2.10
CA GLY A 100 -16.16 9.12 3.38
C GLY A 100 -16.66 10.17 4.37
N ARG A 101 -16.57 11.47 4.06
CA ARG A 101 -17.19 12.55 4.86
C ARG A 101 -18.71 12.61 4.69
N THR A 102 -19.30 11.85 3.76
CA THR A 102 -20.74 11.87 3.46
C THR A 102 -21.51 10.63 3.91
N THR A 103 -20.90 9.67 4.61
CA THR A 103 -21.66 8.54 5.18
C THR A 103 -22.05 8.90 6.62
N PRO A 104 -23.35 9.10 6.91
CA PRO A 104 -23.83 9.29 8.28
C PRO A 104 -23.39 8.10 9.14
N ALA A 105 -22.92 8.38 10.35
CA ALA A 105 -22.59 7.37 11.34
C ALA A 105 -23.82 6.45 11.51
N ALA A 106 -23.65 5.15 11.23
CA ALA A 106 -24.66 4.16 11.52
C ALA A 106 -24.94 4.20 13.03
N GLU A 107 -26.22 4.39 13.35
CA GLU A 107 -26.74 4.55 14.71
C GLU A 107 -26.43 3.30 15.55
N PRO A 108 -26.01 3.44 16.82
CA PRO A 108 -25.70 2.30 17.66
C PRO A 108 -26.97 1.46 17.86
N VAL A 109 -26.95 0.20 17.43
CA VAL A 109 -28.00 -0.77 17.76
C VAL A 109 -27.86 -1.09 19.24
N ALA A 110 -28.78 -0.55 20.04
CA ALA A 110 -28.90 -0.85 21.46
C ALA A 110 -29.35 -2.30 21.65
N VAL A 111 -28.55 -3.08 22.38
CA VAL A 111 -28.94 -4.31 23.07
C VAL A 111 -28.39 -4.31 24.49
#